data_AF-A0A0X3PWY4-F1
#
_entry.id   AF-A0A0X3PWY4-F1
#
_cell.length_a   1.000
_cell.length_b   1.000
_cell.length_c   1.000
_cell.angle_alpha   90.00
_cell.angle_beta   90.00
_cell.angle_gamma   90.00
#
_symmetry.space_group_name_H-M   'P 1'
#
loop_
_entity.id
_entity.type
_entity.pdbx_description
1 polymer ?
#
loop_
_entity_poly.entity_id
_entity_poly.type
_entity_poly.pdbx_seq_one_letter_code
_entity_poly.pdbx_strand_id
1 'polypeptide(L)'
;MSLPELQQNPLVSRVIDIFDTDGNGEVDFKEFIEGMSQFSVKGNKEAKLNFAFKIYDMDDDGFISNGELFQVLKMMVGNNLKDAQLQQIVDKTIMFADQDGDGKISFKEFCQVVSGLDVHKKMVVDV
;
A
#
# COMPACT_ATOMS: atom_id res chain seq x y z
N MET A 1 -3.62 -25.40 -5.62
CA MET A 1 -2.17 -25.40 -5.29
C MET A 1 -1.92 -24.18 -4.44
N SER A 2 -1.40 -24.34 -3.22
CA SER A 2 -1.05 -23.22 -2.35
C SER A 2 0.42 -22.89 -2.52
N LEU A 3 0.74 -21.65 -2.94
CA LEU A 3 2.11 -21.13 -3.03
C LEU A 3 2.58 -20.78 -1.61
N PRO A 4 3.50 -21.56 -1.00
CA PRO A 4 3.88 -21.37 0.40
C PRO A 4 4.53 -20.02 0.65
N GLU A 5 5.23 -19.45 -0.35
CA GLU A 5 5.85 -18.12 -0.21
C GLU A 5 4.80 -17.01 -0.05
N LEU A 6 3.62 -17.17 -0.65
CA LEU A 6 2.52 -16.21 -0.49
C LEU A 6 1.84 -16.34 0.87
N GLN A 7 1.81 -17.54 1.46
CA GLN A 7 1.18 -17.75 2.76
C GLN A 7 1.88 -17.03 3.91
N GLN A 8 3.17 -16.71 3.77
CA GLN A 8 3.96 -16.05 4.80
C GLN A 8 4.03 -14.53 4.64
N ASN A 9 3.61 -14.00 3.49
CA ASN A 9 3.69 -12.57 3.22
C ASN A 9 2.40 -11.88 3.70
N PRO A 10 2.49 -10.99 4.72
CA PRO A 10 1.31 -10.37 5.34
C PRO A 10 0.55 -9.42 4.42
N LEU A 11 1.14 -9.03 3.28
CA LEU A 11 0.53 -8.10 2.32
C LEU A 11 -0.21 -8.77 1.19
N VAL A 12 -0.23 -10.11 1.13
CA VAL A 12 -0.88 -10.83 0.02
C VAL A 12 -2.35 -10.50 -0.08
N SER A 13 -3.07 -10.41 1.04
CA SER A 13 -4.47 -9.99 1.03
C SER A 13 -4.62 -8.61 0.39
N ARG A 14 -3.78 -7.65 0.78
CA ARG A 14 -3.84 -6.29 0.24
C ARG A 14 -3.54 -6.24 -1.26
N VAL A 15 -2.57 -7.03 -1.74
CA VAL A 15 -2.28 -7.10 -3.17
C VAL A 15 -3.46 -7.70 -3.95
N ILE A 16 -4.11 -8.73 -3.39
CA ILE A 16 -5.31 -9.33 -3.98
C ILE A 16 -6.45 -8.30 -4.01
N ASP A 17 -6.72 -7.61 -2.91
CA ASP A 17 -7.77 -6.58 -2.83
C ASP A 17 -7.56 -5.45 -3.85
N ILE A 18 -6.31 -5.12 -4.20
CA ILE A 18 -6.00 -4.09 -5.21
C ILE A 18 -6.19 -4.63 -6.64
N PHE A 19 -5.96 -5.93 -6.84
CA PHE A 19 -6.12 -6.57 -8.14
C PHE A 19 -7.60 -6.86 -8.45
N ASP A 20 -8.38 -7.22 -7.43
CA ASP A 20 -9.82 -7.44 -7.47
C ASP A 20 -10.56 -6.10 -7.66
N THR A 21 -10.71 -5.69 -8.92
CA THR A 21 -11.28 -4.39 -9.29
C THR A 21 -12.80 -4.39 -9.26
N ASP A 22 -13.43 -5.55 -9.38
CA ASP A 22 -14.89 -5.68 -9.31
C ASP A 22 -15.41 -6.01 -7.89
N GLY A 23 -14.50 -6.32 -6.95
CA GLY A 23 -14.79 -6.57 -5.55
C GLY A 23 -15.49 -7.90 -5.30
N ASN A 24 -15.34 -8.87 -6.21
CA ASN A 24 -16.00 -10.17 -6.12
C ASN A 24 -15.28 -11.16 -5.17
N GLY A 25 -14.09 -10.81 -4.69
CA GLY A 25 -13.26 -11.60 -3.78
C GLY A 25 -12.30 -12.57 -4.48
N GLU A 26 -12.28 -12.58 -5.81
CA GLU A 26 -11.37 -13.36 -6.66
C GLU A 26 -10.65 -12.42 -7.64
N VAL A 27 -9.52 -12.89 -8.20
CA VAL A 27 -8.79 -12.13 -9.23
C VAL A 27 -8.90 -12.90 -10.53
N ASP A 28 -9.62 -12.34 -11.51
CA ASP A 28 -9.74 -12.92 -12.82
C ASP A 28 -8.49 -12.68 -13.69
N PHE A 29 -8.45 -13.28 -14.89
CA PHE A 29 -7.29 -13.14 -15.76
C PHE A 29 -7.08 -11.69 -16.25
N LYS A 30 -8.15 -10.94 -16.50
CA LYS A 30 -8.07 -9.54 -16.93
C LYS A 30 -7.50 -8.68 -15.81
N GLU A 31 -8.03 -8.83 -14.61
CA GLU A 31 -7.58 -8.16 -13.38
C GLU A 31 -6.12 -8.46 -13.06
N PHE A 32 -5.72 -9.73 -13.18
CA PHE A 32 -4.33 -10.13 -13.01
C PHE A 32 -3.40 -9.42 -14.00
N ILE A 33 -3.76 -9.38 -15.29
CA ILE A 33 -2.96 -8.71 -16.32
C ILE A 33 -2.91 -7.20 -16.09
N GLU A 34 -4.03 -6.58 -15.73
CA GLU A 34 -4.11 -5.15 -15.42
C GLU A 34 -3.26 -4.80 -14.19
N GLY A 35 -3.35 -5.57 -13.11
CA GLY A 35 -2.52 -5.42 -11.91
C GLY A 35 -1.02 -5.58 -12.21
N MET A 36 -0.64 -6.65 -12.92
CA MET A 36 0.75 -6.92 -13.28
C MET A 36 1.35 -5.85 -14.22
N SER A 37 0.53 -5.24 -15.08
CA SER A 37 0.99 -4.21 -16.00
C SER A 37 1.59 -2.99 -15.29
N GLN A 38 1.15 -2.70 -14.06
CA GLN A 38 1.64 -1.60 -13.24
C GLN A 38 3.12 -1.77 -12.85
N PHE A 39 3.61 -3.01 -12.80
CA PHE A 39 4.99 -3.34 -12.44
C PHE A 39 5.94 -3.42 -13.63
N SER A 40 5.46 -3.14 -14.85
CA SER A 40 6.30 -3.14 -16.05
C SER A 40 7.50 -2.19 -15.90
N VAL A 41 8.64 -2.56 -16.51
CA VAL A 41 9.83 -1.70 -16.65
C VAL A 41 9.48 -0.37 -17.32
N LYS A 42 8.49 -0.38 -18.24
CA LYS A 42 7.99 0.82 -18.93
C LYS A 42 6.91 1.59 -18.16
N GLY A 43 6.52 1.10 -16.99
CA GLY A 43 5.43 1.66 -16.19
C GLY A 43 5.76 3.06 -15.66
N ASN A 44 4.75 3.94 -15.61
CA ASN A 44 4.87 5.29 -15.07
C ASN A 44 5.20 5.24 -13.56
N LYS A 45 6.12 6.10 -13.10
CA LYS A 45 6.42 6.31 -11.68
C LYS A 45 5.15 6.54 -10.86
N GLU A 46 4.24 7.35 -11.36
CA GLU A 46 2.99 7.69 -10.67
C GLU A 46 2.11 6.46 -10.45
N ALA A 47 1.97 5.59 -11.46
CA ALA A 47 1.20 4.36 -11.32
C ALA A 47 1.78 3.44 -10.23
N LYS A 48 3.10 3.34 -10.14
CA LYS A 48 3.78 2.54 -9.10
C LYS A 48 3.58 3.14 -7.70
N LEU A 49 3.65 4.47 -7.59
CA LEU A 49 3.37 5.15 -6.33
C LEU A 49 1.90 5.01 -5.93
N ASN A 50 0.97 5.05 -6.89
CA ASN A 50 -0.45 4.84 -6.66
C ASN A 50 -0.72 3.40 -6.17
N PHE A 51 -0.05 2.41 -6.75
CA PHE A 51 -0.12 1.04 -6.23
C PHE A 51 0.38 0.96 -4.79
N ALA A 52 1.54 1.56 -4.49
CA ALA A 52 2.08 1.58 -3.12
C ALA A 52 1.15 2.30 -2.14
N PHE A 53 0.45 3.34 -2.59
CA PHE A 53 -0.54 4.07 -1.81
C PHE A 53 -1.76 3.20 -1.48
N LYS A 54 -2.33 2.50 -2.46
CA LYS A 54 -3.47 1.58 -2.30
C LYS A 54 -3.20 0.39 -1.37
N ILE A 55 -1.94 0.06 -1.08
CA ILE A 55 -1.61 -0.92 -0.04
C ILE A 55 -2.07 -0.42 1.34
N TYR A 56 -1.97 0.89 1.58
CA TYR A 56 -2.37 1.55 2.81
C TYR A 56 -3.83 2.00 2.81
N ASP A 57 -4.31 2.61 1.74
CA ASP A 57 -5.71 3.01 1.58
C ASP A 57 -6.61 1.76 1.42
N MET A 58 -7.33 1.40 2.47
CA MET A 58 -8.08 0.15 2.57
C MET A 58 -9.50 0.27 2.06
N ASP A 59 -10.13 1.42 2.25
CA ASP A 59 -11.50 1.68 1.80
C ASP A 59 -11.58 2.38 0.43
N ASP A 60 -10.43 2.69 -0.18
CA ASP A 60 -10.28 3.35 -1.50
C ASP A 60 -10.94 4.74 -1.53
N ASP A 61 -10.95 5.44 -0.38
CA ASP A 61 -11.47 6.82 -0.29
C ASP A 61 -10.49 7.88 -0.85
N GLY A 62 -9.27 7.46 -1.21
CA GLY A 62 -8.21 8.31 -1.75
C GLY A 62 -7.32 8.94 -0.68
N PHE A 63 -7.49 8.54 0.58
CA PHE A 63 -6.72 9.01 1.73
C PHE A 63 -6.24 7.84 2.57
N ILE A 64 -5.08 7.99 3.22
CA ILE A 64 -4.65 7.05 4.25
C ILE A 64 -5.03 7.64 5.61
N SER A 65 -6.02 7.04 6.26
CA SER A 65 -6.41 7.40 7.62
C SER A 65 -5.43 6.85 8.67
N ASN A 66 -5.52 7.39 9.88
CA ASN A 66 -4.76 6.89 11.05
C ASN A 66 -4.99 5.38 11.30
N GLY A 67 -6.25 4.93 11.21
CA GLY A 67 -6.59 3.53 11.43
C GLY A 67 -5.99 2.61 10.38
N GLU A 68 -6.04 3.00 9.11
CA GLU A 68 -5.50 2.21 8.00
C GLU A 68 -3.98 2.09 8.05
N LEU A 69 -3.29 3.20 8.30
CA LEU A 69 -1.85 3.19 8.48
C LEU A 69 -1.45 2.29 9.66
N PHE A 70 -2.19 2.34 10.77
CA PHE A 70 -1.97 1.45 11.91
C PHE A 70 -2.14 -0.02 11.52
N GLN A 71 -3.23 -0.37 10.85
CA GLN A 71 -3.54 -1.75 10.49
C GLN A 71 -2.48 -2.35 9.58
N VAL A 72 -2.09 -1.63 8.52
CA VAL A 72 -1.09 -2.13 7.57
C VAL A 72 0.29 -2.26 8.22
N LEU A 73 0.71 -1.30 9.05
CA LEU A 73 1.95 -1.44 9.80
C LEU A 73 1.89 -2.59 10.82
N LYS A 74 0.72 -2.82 11.45
CA LYS A 74 0.52 -3.94 12.36
C LYS A 74 0.66 -5.29 11.64
N MET A 75 0.17 -5.40 10.41
CA MET A 75 0.36 -6.60 9.56
C MET A 75 1.85 -6.85 9.28
N MET A 76 2.64 -5.80 9.01
CA MET A 76 4.07 -5.94 8.69
C MET A 76 4.94 -6.21 9.93
N VAL A 77 4.69 -5.52 11.03
CA VAL A 77 5.52 -5.58 12.25
C VAL A 77 5.11 -6.73 13.17
N GLY A 78 3.86 -7.18 13.09
CA GLY A 78 3.31 -8.22 13.95
C GLY A 78 3.39 -7.83 15.43
N ASN A 79 3.96 -8.74 16.25
CA ASN A 79 4.09 -8.56 17.70
C ASN A 79 5.42 -7.96 18.15
N ASN A 80 6.25 -7.49 17.21
CA ASN A 80 7.54 -6.89 17.55
C ASN A 80 7.41 -5.50 18.22
N LEU A 81 6.26 -4.84 18.08
CA LEU A 81 5.93 -3.60 18.76
C LEU A 81 4.62 -3.74 19.51
N LYS A 82 4.54 -3.08 20.68
CA LYS A 82 3.28 -2.89 21.41
C LYS A 82 2.39 -1.92 20.65
N ASP A 83 1.08 -2.11 20.75
CA ASP A 83 0.10 -1.28 20.04
C ASP A 83 0.26 0.21 20.37
N ALA A 84 0.54 0.56 21.63
CA ALA A 84 0.81 1.95 22.01
C ALA A 84 2.06 2.55 21.34
N GLN A 85 3.11 1.75 21.13
CA GLN A 85 4.32 2.23 20.43
C GLN A 85 4.07 2.38 18.94
N LEU A 86 3.32 1.44 18.35
CA LEU A 86 2.91 1.51 16.95
C LEU A 86 2.02 2.74 16.70
N GLN A 87 1.03 2.97 17.57
CA GLN A 87 0.16 4.15 17.50
C GLN A 87 0.96 5.45 17.55
N GLN A 88 1.96 5.55 18.43
CA GLN A 88 2.84 6.72 18.48
C GLN A 88 3.63 6.96 17.19
N ILE A 89 4.00 5.89 16.46
CA ILE A 89 4.68 6.00 15.16
C ILE A 89 3.69 6.50 14.11
N VAL A 90 2.47 5.94 14.09
CA VAL A 90 1.38 6.34 13.19
C VAL A 90 1.06 7.83 13.37
N ASP A 91 0.80 8.25 14.61
CA ASP A 91 0.45 9.64 14.93
C ASP A 91 1.54 10.63 14.48
N LYS A 92 2.81 10.29 14.74
CA LYS A 92 3.95 11.13 14.31
C LYS A 92 4.11 11.16 12.79
N THR A 93 3.80 10.05 12.12
CA THR A 93 3.90 9.94 10.66
C THR A 93 2.84 10.82 10.00
N ILE A 94 1.59 10.76 10.46
CA ILE A 94 0.52 11.62 9.96
C ILE A 94 0.85 13.08 10.25
N MET A 95 1.22 13.43 11.47
CA MET A 95 1.59 14.81 11.83
C MET A 95 2.75 15.37 10.98
N PHE A 96 3.64 14.51 10.47
CA PHE A 96 4.72 14.92 9.58
C PHE A 96 4.29 15.04 8.11
N ALA A 97 3.38 14.19 7.66
CA ALA A 97 2.96 14.07 6.26
C ALA A 97 1.79 15.00 5.90
N ASP A 98 0.86 15.18 6.83
CA ASP A 98 -0.36 15.97 6.72
C ASP A 98 -0.03 17.47 6.67
N GLN A 99 -0.08 18.06 5.47
CA GLN A 99 0.26 19.46 5.22
C GLN A 99 -0.95 20.37 5.26
N ASP A 100 -2.14 19.85 4.95
CA ASP A 100 -3.38 20.64 4.95
C ASP A 100 -4.17 20.55 6.26
N GLY A 101 -3.79 19.64 7.16
CA GLY A 101 -4.31 19.50 8.51
C GLY A 101 -5.64 18.75 8.59
N ASP A 102 -5.96 17.92 7.60
CA ASP A 102 -7.20 17.15 7.58
C ASP A 102 -7.16 15.86 8.44
N GLY A 103 -5.98 15.53 8.99
CA GLY A 103 -5.75 14.37 9.84
C GLY A 103 -5.57 13.05 9.09
N LYS A 104 -5.47 13.09 7.76
CA LYS A 104 -5.22 11.95 6.88
C LYS A 104 -4.00 12.24 5.99
N ILE A 105 -3.64 11.30 5.12
CA ILE A 105 -2.58 11.49 4.13
C ILE A 105 -3.17 11.30 2.73
N SER A 106 -3.26 12.38 1.97
CA SER A 106 -3.64 12.33 0.56
C SER A 106 -2.55 11.70 -0.31
N PHE A 107 -2.91 11.23 -1.51
CA PHE A 107 -1.92 10.72 -2.47
C PHE A 107 -0.79 11.72 -2.77
N LYS A 108 -1.12 13.01 -2.80
CA LYS A 108 -0.15 14.09 -3.03
C LYS A 108 0.86 14.18 -1.88
N GLU A 109 0.41 14.14 -0.64
CA GLU A 109 1.29 14.18 0.55
C GLU A 109 2.14 12.92 0.64
N PHE A 110 1.53 11.75 0.40
CA PHE A 110 2.26 10.49 0.30
C PHE A 110 3.41 10.58 -0.72
N CYS A 111 3.12 11.07 -1.93
CA CYS A 111 4.14 11.26 -2.97
C CYS A 111 5.29 12.17 -2.52
N GLN A 112 5.00 13.23 -1.77
CA GLN A 112 6.02 14.12 -1.24
C GLN A 112 6.92 13.41 -0.23
N VAL A 113 6.32 12.66 0.71
CA VAL A 113 7.06 11.91 1.74
C VAL A 113 7.97 10.85 1.13
N VAL A 114 7.48 10.09 0.14
CA VAL A 114 8.25 8.97 -0.45
C VAL A 114 9.13 9.37 -1.63
N SER A 115 9.07 10.64 -2.06
CA SER A 115 9.79 11.14 -3.24
C SER A 115 11.30 10.87 -3.21
N GLY A 116 11.92 10.97 -2.02
CA GLY A 116 13.35 10.76 -1.81
C GLY A 116 13.80 9.30 -1.65
N LEU A 117 12.87 8.35 -1.56
CA LEU A 117 13.18 6.94 -1.26
C LEU A 117 13.32 6.07 -2.52
N ASP A 118 13.04 6.63 -3.70
CA ASP A 118 13.12 5.92 -4.99
C ASP A 118 12.36 4.57 -5.03
N VAL A 119 11.31 4.41 -4.21
CA VAL A 119 10.55 3.15 -4.04
C VAL A 119 10.02 2.59 -5.36
N HIS A 120 9.57 3.47 -6.26
CA HIS A 120 9.09 3.10 -7.60
C HIS A 120 10.11 2.31 -8.44
N LYS A 121 11.42 2.48 -8.22
CA LYS A 121 12.47 1.72 -8.93
C LYS A 121 12.53 0.26 -8.49
N LYS A 122 12.09 -0.05 -7.27
CA LYS A 122 12.03 -1.42 -6.73
C LYS A 122 10.75 -2.14 -7.12
N MET A 123 9.73 -1.41 -7.59
CA MET A 123 8.45 -1.96 -8.06
C MET A 123 8.51 -2.28 -9.55
N VAL A 124 9.50 -3.07 -9.95
CA VAL A 124 9.72 -3.52 -11.32
C VAL A 124 9.79 -5.04 -11.31
N VAL A 125 9.01 -5.68 -12.17
CA VAL A 125 9.10 -7.12 -12.43
C VAL A 125 9.40 -7.29 -13.92
N ASP A 126 10.46 -8.04 -14.23
CA ASP A 126 10.73 -8.48 -15.59
C ASP A 126 9.74 -9.60 -15.90
N VAL A 127 8.75 -9.29 -16.75
CA VAL A 127 7.72 -10.21 -17.24
C VAL A 127 8.13 -10.73 -18.62
#